data_AF-A0A4R0MPF9-F1
#
_entry.id   AF-A0A4R0MPF9-F1
#
_cell.length_a   1.000
_cell.length_b   1.000
_cell.length_c   1.000
_cell.angle_alpha   90.00
_cell.angle_beta   90.00
_cell.angle_gamma   90.00
#
_symmetry.space_group_name_H-M   'P 1'
#
loop_
_entity.id
_entity.type
_entity.pdbx_description
1 polymer ?
#
loop_
_entity_poly.entity_id
_entity_poly.type
_entity_poly.pdbx_seq_one_letter_code
_entity_poly.pdbx_strand_id
1 'polypeptide(L)'
;MKKLFTILLATILFVGCKKDEPTAKADLYPDQPVSTPSISAIATFHQNVQFYQPFVYRYDPTSSKWTARILSHFSTIPASDPTALGFTNAAVADSGTSMFDMVKLYTAETGTTNIKTVKINADKVLQFFPDFVGAKTGIVKVVVQDVTLTRANLTTFKIGISGSGTYDENTKVIDLEVKFNETAIGGTSQTIKYKISPVALVLN
;
A
#
# COMPACT_ATOMS: atom_id res chain seq x y z
N MET A 1 16.02 -92.16 -15.71
CA MET A 1 15.72 -90.71 -15.89
C MET A 1 16.66 -89.92 -15.00
N LYS A 2 17.30 -88.91 -15.57
CA LYS A 2 18.47 -88.20 -15.00
C LYS A 2 18.06 -87.10 -14.02
N LYS A 3 18.99 -86.92 -13.10
CA LYS A 3 19.16 -85.97 -12.00
C LYS A 3 19.19 -84.46 -12.35
N LEU A 4 18.76 -83.68 -11.34
CA LEU A 4 19.37 -82.48 -10.73
C LEU A 4 19.09 -81.04 -11.22
N PHE A 5 19.10 -80.17 -10.18
CA PHE A 5 19.28 -78.70 -10.08
C PHE A 5 18.05 -77.78 -10.38
N THR A 6 17.71 -76.67 -9.70
CA THR A 6 18.08 -75.96 -8.44
C THR A 6 17.60 -74.48 -8.58
N ILE A 7 16.95 -73.90 -7.53
CA ILE A 7 16.89 -72.44 -7.15
C ILE A 7 16.14 -71.48 -8.13
N LEU A 8 15.33 -70.45 -7.78
CA LEU A 8 15.46 -69.25 -6.91
C LEU A 8 14.06 -68.59 -6.76
N LEU A 9 13.46 -68.43 -5.57
CA LEU A 9 13.36 -67.21 -4.73
C LEU A 9 13.18 -65.85 -5.45
N ALA A 10 12.03 -65.18 -5.22
CA ALA A 10 11.94 -63.70 -5.12
C ALA A 10 10.60 -63.26 -4.52
N THR A 11 10.55 -63.18 -3.19
CA THR A 11 9.64 -62.33 -2.42
C THR A 11 10.16 -60.89 -2.49
N ILE A 12 9.39 -59.96 -3.06
CA ILE A 12 9.63 -58.52 -2.84
C ILE A 12 8.33 -57.93 -2.32
N LEU A 13 8.25 -57.86 -0.98
CA LEU A 13 7.43 -56.90 -0.26
C LEU A 13 8.03 -55.52 -0.58
N PHE A 14 7.38 -54.75 -1.44
CA PHE A 14 7.65 -53.32 -1.51
C PHE A 14 7.04 -52.67 -0.26
N VAL A 15 7.82 -52.70 0.83
CA VAL A 15 7.82 -51.64 1.83
C VAL A 15 8.23 -50.38 1.08
N GLY A 16 7.23 -49.66 0.57
CA GLY A 16 7.42 -48.30 0.12
C GLY A 16 7.80 -47.50 1.36
N CYS A 17 9.09 -47.21 1.52
CA CYS A 17 9.56 -46.10 2.32
C CYS A 17 8.77 -44.87 1.88
N LYS A 18 7.72 -44.51 2.63
CA LYS A 18 7.32 -43.13 2.74
C LYS A 18 8.53 -42.46 3.37
N LYS A 19 9.39 -41.89 2.51
CA LYS A 19 10.25 -40.79 2.90
C LYS A 19 9.31 -39.83 3.59
N ASP A 20 9.51 -39.63 4.89
CA ASP A 20 8.75 -38.68 5.68
C ASP A 20 8.70 -37.39 4.88
N GLU A 21 7.53 -37.10 4.30
CA GLU A 21 7.24 -35.78 3.79
C GLU A 21 7.40 -34.87 5.02
N PRO A 22 8.26 -33.84 4.95
CA PRO A 22 8.34 -32.90 6.05
C PRO A 22 6.93 -32.38 6.28
N THR A 23 6.44 -32.56 7.51
CA THR A 23 5.11 -32.13 7.97
C THR A 23 4.80 -30.79 7.32
N ALA A 24 3.76 -30.77 6.49
CA ALA A 24 3.43 -29.63 5.65
C ALA A 24 3.53 -28.32 6.45
N LYS A 25 4.23 -27.33 5.87
CA LYS A 25 4.35 -25.94 6.34
C LYS A 25 2.99 -25.20 6.32
N ALA A 26 1.97 -25.80 6.91
CA ALA A 26 0.61 -25.27 6.93
C ALA A 26 0.50 -23.97 7.75
N ASP A 27 1.47 -23.68 8.62
CA ASP A 27 1.43 -22.54 9.54
C ASP A 27 2.27 -21.32 9.11
N LEU A 28 2.84 -21.30 7.91
CA LEU A 28 3.56 -20.10 7.43
C LEU A 28 2.64 -19.04 6.82
N TYR A 29 1.39 -19.37 6.51
CA TYR A 29 0.47 -18.46 5.82
C TYR A 29 -0.87 -18.42 6.60
N PRO A 30 -1.02 -17.50 7.57
CA PRO A 30 -2.27 -17.35 8.29
C PRO A 30 -3.38 -16.83 7.37
N ASP A 31 -4.62 -17.17 7.69
CA ASP A 31 -5.80 -16.72 6.93
C ASP A 31 -5.97 -15.19 6.93
N GLN A 32 -5.30 -14.48 7.84
CA GLN A 32 -5.32 -13.03 7.99
C GLN A 32 -3.89 -12.51 8.17
N PRO A 33 -3.58 -11.32 7.62
CA PRO A 33 -2.28 -10.69 7.83
C PRO A 33 -1.95 -10.51 9.31
N VAL A 34 -0.66 -10.40 9.60
CA VAL A 34 -0.16 -10.09 10.93
C VAL A 34 -0.74 -8.75 11.40
N SER A 35 -1.21 -8.68 12.64
CA SER A 35 -1.78 -7.46 13.23
C SER A 35 -0.74 -6.36 13.51
N THR A 36 0.54 -6.74 13.60
CA THR A 36 1.67 -5.83 13.80
C THR A 36 2.09 -5.17 12.48
N PRO A 37 2.12 -3.82 12.43
CA PRO A 37 2.61 -3.10 11.26
C PRO A 37 4.08 -3.39 10.89
N SER A 38 4.39 -3.39 9.59
CA SER A 38 5.73 -3.67 9.04
C SER A 38 6.60 -2.42 8.89
N ILE A 39 7.74 -2.40 9.58
CA ILE A 39 8.81 -1.41 9.38
C ILE A 39 9.59 -1.68 8.07
N SER A 40 9.69 -2.93 7.62
CA SER A 40 10.41 -3.24 6.36
C SER A 40 9.70 -2.64 5.14
N ALA A 41 8.36 -2.61 5.18
CA ALA A 41 7.58 -1.95 4.14
C ALA A 41 7.86 -0.44 4.12
N ILE A 42 7.93 0.20 5.29
CA ILE A 42 8.32 1.62 5.40
C ILE A 42 9.67 1.88 4.73
N ALA A 43 10.68 1.07 5.06
CA ALA A 43 12.02 1.18 4.46
C ALA A 43 12.05 0.94 2.94
N THR A 44 11.05 0.22 2.40
CA THR A 44 10.95 -0.06 0.95
C THR A 44 10.28 1.09 0.20
N PHE A 45 9.21 1.66 0.75
CA PHE A 45 8.39 2.66 0.06
C PHE A 45 8.78 4.11 0.37
N HIS A 46 9.63 4.34 1.38
CA HIS A 46 10.09 5.66 1.79
C HIS A 46 11.62 5.78 1.83
N GLN A 47 12.12 6.97 1.50
CA GLN A 47 13.52 7.34 1.70
C GLN A 47 13.59 8.58 2.60
N ASN A 48 14.46 8.54 3.60
CA ASN A 48 14.66 9.64 4.54
C ASN A 48 15.52 10.76 3.92
N VAL A 49 14.99 11.41 2.88
CA VAL A 49 15.57 12.59 2.25
C VAL A 49 14.53 13.69 2.16
N GLN A 50 14.98 14.93 2.21
CA GLN A 50 14.11 16.09 2.13
C GLN A 50 13.32 16.09 0.82
N PHE A 51 12.01 16.38 0.91
CA PHE A 51 11.09 16.37 -0.23
C PHE A 51 10.98 15.02 -0.97
N TYR A 52 11.32 13.90 -0.32
CA TYR A 52 11.07 12.60 -0.92
C TYR A 52 9.58 12.44 -1.25
N GLN A 53 9.31 12.11 -2.51
CA GLN A 53 7.97 11.84 -3.01
C GLN A 53 8.02 10.52 -3.79
N PRO A 54 7.22 9.52 -3.41
CA PRO A 54 7.05 8.35 -4.26
C PRO A 54 6.40 8.75 -5.59
N PHE A 55 6.44 7.83 -6.54
CA PHE A 55 5.65 7.91 -7.76
C PHE A 55 4.24 7.45 -7.42
N VAL A 56 3.28 8.37 -7.51
CA VAL A 56 1.86 8.12 -7.26
C VAL A 56 1.08 8.32 -8.54
N TYR A 57 0.24 7.37 -8.88
CA TYR A 57 -0.59 7.36 -10.07
C TYR A 57 -2.04 7.15 -9.65
N ARG A 58 -2.96 7.87 -10.28
CA ARG A 58 -4.39 7.68 -10.09
C ARG A 58 -4.95 6.93 -11.29
N TYR A 59 -5.88 6.02 -11.08
CA TYR A 59 -6.64 5.42 -12.18
C TYR A 59 -7.75 6.38 -12.63
N ASP A 60 -7.83 6.67 -13.92
CA ASP A 60 -8.98 7.36 -14.52
C ASP A 60 -9.94 6.32 -15.11
N PRO A 61 -11.13 6.14 -14.52
CA PRO A 61 -12.10 5.17 -15.01
C PRO A 61 -12.69 5.56 -16.38
N THR A 62 -12.66 6.85 -16.75
CA THR A 62 -13.24 7.35 -18.01
C THR A 62 -12.38 6.92 -19.20
N SER A 63 -11.07 7.13 -19.10
CA SER A 63 -10.11 6.71 -20.12
C SER A 63 -9.59 5.27 -19.94
N SER A 64 -9.92 4.63 -18.81
CA SER A 64 -9.41 3.31 -18.40
C SER A 64 -7.89 3.23 -18.40
N LYS A 65 -7.24 4.30 -17.92
CA LYS A 65 -5.78 4.45 -17.91
C LYS A 65 -5.28 5.00 -16.59
N TRP A 66 -4.02 4.73 -16.29
CA TRP A 66 -3.32 5.41 -15.23
C TRP A 66 -2.95 6.83 -15.66
N THR A 67 -3.17 7.80 -14.78
CA THR A 67 -2.74 9.18 -15.03
C THR A 67 -1.23 9.29 -15.06
N ALA A 68 -0.71 10.42 -15.53
CA ALA A 68 0.67 10.81 -15.23
C ALA A 68 0.93 10.85 -13.71
N ARG A 69 2.20 10.81 -13.34
CA ARG A 69 2.65 10.92 -11.95
C ARG A 69 2.06 12.18 -11.29
N ILE A 70 1.47 12.00 -10.11
CA ILE A 70 1.08 13.09 -9.21
C ILE A 70 2.34 13.63 -8.52
N LEU A 71 2.62 14.92 -8.73
CA LEU A 71 3.77 15.61 -8.15
C LEU A 71 3.47 16.18 -6.76
N SER A 72 4.52 16.53 -6.03
CA SER A 72 4.45 17.16 -4.70
C SER A 72 3.72 16.31 -3.66
N HIS A 73 3.85 14.98 -3.81
CA HIS A 73 3.25 13.99 -2.92
C HIS A 73 4.28 13.58 -1.86
N PHE A 74 4.74 14.54 -1.07
CA PHE A 74 5.85 14.33 -0.14
C PHE A 74 5.44 13.36 0.95
N SER A 75 6.14 12.23 1.05
CA SER A 75 5.89 11.26 2.11
C SER A 75 6.84 11.50 3.29
N THR A 76 6.36 11.23 4.49
CA THR A 76 7.11 11.39 5.74
C THR A 76 6.87 10.19 6.64
N ILE A 77 7.71 10.01 7.65
CA ILE A 77 7.50 9.03 8.72
C ILE A 77 7.13 9.81 9.97
N PRO A 78 5.99 9.53 10.62
CA PRO A 78 5.61 10.15 11.89
C PRO A 78 6.63 9.87 12.97
N ALA A 79 7.04 10.91 13.70
CA ALA A 79 7.89 10.75 14.88
C ALA A 79 7.20 9.90 15.98
N SER A 80 5.87 9.97 16.06
CA SER A 80 5.06 9.22 17.02
C SER A 80 4.80 7.77 16.62
N ASP A 81 4.96 7.41 15.35
CA ASP A 81 4.70 6.08 14.83
C ASP A 81 5.55 5.78 13.58
N PRO A 82 6.74 5.17 13.74
CA PRO A 82 7.63 4.88 12.63
C PRO A 82 7.13 3.74 11.73
N THR A 83 5.97 3.14 12.05
CA THR A 83 5.36 2.05 11.28
C THR A 83 4.32 2.53 10.27
N ALA A 84 4.19 3.84 10.12
CA ALA A 84 3.25 4.46 9.20
C ALA A 84 3.95 5.42 8.23
N LEU A 85 3.32 5.62 7.07
CA LEU A 85 3.66 6.73 6.17
C LEU A 85 2.64 7.83 6.29
N GLY A 86 3.16 9.05 6.42
CA GLY A 86 2.44 10.30 6.28
C GLY A 86 2.64 10.94 4.93
N PHE A 87 1.87 11.98 4.72
CA PHE A 87 2.09 12.93 3.64
C PHE A 87 2.04 14.35 4.18
N THR A 88 3.22 14.93 4.40
CA THR A 88 3.38 16.28 4.93
C THR A 88 4.52 17.01 4.24
N ASN A 89 4.49 18.35 4.27
CA ASN A 89 5.58 19.18 3.78
C ASN A 89 6.50 19.58 4.94
N ALA A 90 7.33 18.65 5.40
CA ALA A 90 8.20 18.83 6.57
C ALA A 90 9.23 19.98 6.43
N ALA A 91 9.50 20.44 5.21
CA ALA A 91 10.50 21.47 4.95
C ALA A 91 9.92 22.88 4.87
N VAL A 92 8.60 23.04 4.78
CA VAL A 92 7.93 24.35 4.65
C VAL A 92 6.70 24.35 5.55
N ALA A 93 6.84 24.95 6.73
CA ALA A 93 5.82 24.93 7.81
C ALA A 93 4.43 25.39 7.36
N ASP A 94 4.35 26.31 6.40
CA ASP A 94 3.09 26.86 5.87
C ASP A 94 2.63 26.25 4.55
N SER A 95 3.16 25.09 4.17
CA SER A 95 2.80 24.41 2.94
C SER A 95 2.19 23.05 3.20
N GLY A 96 1.55 22.48 2.18
CA GLY A 96 1.04 21.12 2.19
C GLY A 96 1.64 20.28 1.07
N THR A 97 1.03 19.12 0.90
CA THR A 97 1.30 18.13 -0.15
C THR A 97 0.09 18.05 -1.09
N SER A 98 0.25 17.37 -2.23
CA SER A 98 -0.86 17.06 -3.13
C SER A 98 -1.64 15.81 -2.74
N MET A 99 -1.32 15.17 -1.60
CA MET A 99 -1.82 13.86 -1.13
C MET A 99 -3.08 13.38 -1.85
N PHE A 100 -2.95 12.23 -2.52
CA PHE A 100 -3.93 11.60 -3.41
C PHE A 100 -4.57 12.53 -4.46
N ASP A 101 -3.80 13.47 -5.00
CA ASP A 101 -4.26 14.49 -5.95
C ASP A 101 -5.44 15.34 -5.44
N MET A 102 -5.65 15.39 -4.11
CA MET A 102 -6.79 16.07 -3.49
C MET A 102 -6.85 17.55 -3.85
N VAL A 103 -5.70 18.18 -4.08
CA VAL A 103 -5.64 19.58 -4.51
C VAL A 103 -6.32 19.79 -5.87
N LYS A 104 -6.21 18.84 -6.80
CA LYS A 104 -6.93 18.89 -8.08
C LYS A 104 -8.37 18.39 -7.94
N LEU A 105 -8.59 17.29 -7.22
CA LEU A 105 -9.93 16.72 -7.03
C LEU A 105 -10.91 17.74 -6.43
N TYR A 106 -10.46 18.54 -5.48
CA TYR A 106 -11.28 19.51 -4.78
C TYR A 106 -11.08 20.96 -5.24
N THR A 107 -10.52 21.20 -6.43
CA THR A 107 -10.28 22.57 -6.94
C THR A 107 -11.55 23.43 -7.00
N ALA A 108 -12.70 22.83 -7.30
CA ALA A 108 -13.97 23.55 -7.32
C ALA A 108 -14.33 24.10 -5.92
N GLU A 109 -14.04 23.35 -4.86
CA GLU A 109 -14.28 23.74 -3.47
C GLU A 109 -13.20 24.67 -2.91
N THR A 110 -11.93 24.39 -3.23
CA THR A 110 -10.80 25.18 -2.74
C THR A 110 -10.65 26.49 -3.49
N GLY A 111 -11.13 26.58 -4.73
CA GLY A 111 -10.92 27.71 -5.64
C GLY A 111 -9.47 27.84 -6.13
N THR A 112 -8.60 26.86 -5.88
CA THR A 112 -7.19 26.89 -6.26
C THR A 112 -6.53 25.52 -6.24
N THR A 113 -5.55 25.33 -7.10
CA THR A 113 -4.64 24.16 -7.09
C THR A 113 -3.32 24.43 -6.36
N ASN A 114 -3.18 25.57 -5.66
CA ASN A 114 -1.94 25.90 -4.98
C ASN A 114 -1.80 25.11 -3.66
N ILE A 115 -0.84 24.19 -3.58
CA ILE A 115 -0.61 23.34 -2.40
C ILE A 115 -0.28 24.15 -1.14
N LYS A 116 0.29 25.36 -1.26
CA LYS A 116 0.55 26.27 -0.13
C LYS A 116 -0.73 26.90 0.40
N THR A 117 -1.75 27.05 -0.45
CA THR A 117 -3.05 27.56 -0.03
C THR A 117 -3.90 26.43 0.52
N VAL A 118 -3.97 25.27 -0.14
CA VAL A 118 -4.82 24.15 0.31
C VAL A 118 -4.29 23.50 1.60
N LYS A 119 -2.97 23.52 1.84
CA LYS A 119 -2.30 23.15 3.10
C LYS A 119 -2.63 21.74 3.63
N ILE A 120 -2.71 20.75 2.74
CA ILE A 120 -2.93 19.35 3.14
C ILE A 120 -1.67 18.82 3.84
N ASN A 121 -1.80 18.40 5.10
CA ASN A 121 -0.78 17.68 5.85
C ASN A 121 -1.48 16.59 6.68
N ALA A 122 -1.08 15.34 6.49
CA ALA A 122 -1.60 14.22 7.26
C ALA A 122 -0.43 13.34 7.69
N ASP A 123 -0.15 13.32 9.00
CA ASP A 123 1.02 12.63 9.53
C ASP A 123 0.90 11.11 9.37
N LYS A 124 -0.25 10.51 9.64
CA LYS A 124 -0.38 9.05 9.66
C LYS A 124 -1.43 8.60 8.67
N VAL A 125 -1.03 8.13 7.49
CA VAL A 125 -1.95 7.81 6.39
C VAL A 125 -1.93 6.36 5.98
N LEU A 126 -0.75 5.76 5.74
CA LEU A 126 -0.64 4.36 5.32
C LEU A 126 0.02 3.51 6.41
N GLN A 127 -0.55 2.34 6.69
CA GLN A 127 0.06 1.31 7.53
C GLN A 127 0.10 -0.02 6.79
N PHE A 128 1.18 -0.77 6.97
CA PHE A 128 1.48 -1.98 6.21
C PHE A 128 1.43 -3.19 7.13
N PHE A 129 0.74 -4.25 6.75
CA PHE A 129 0.54 -5.45 7.54
C PHE A 129 0.98 -6.65 6.70
N PRO A 130 2.08 -7.32 7.05
CA PRO A 130 2.60 -8.42 6.26
C PRO A 130 1.68 -9.64 6.36
N ASP A 131 1.59 -10.44 5.30
CA ASP A 131 0.73 -11.62 5.27
C ASP A 131 1.09 -12.62 6.39
N PHE A 132 2.38 -12.75 6.68
CA PHE A 132 2.94 -13.51 7.81
C PHE A 132 4.22 -12.87 8.30
N VAL A 133 4.75 -13.32 9.44
CA VAL A 133 5.99 -12.76 10.01
C VAL A 133 7.15 -12.95 9.02
N GLY A 134 7.74 -11.83 8.58
CA GLY A 134 8.85 -11.82 7.62
C GLY A 134 8.42 -11.82 6.16
N ALA A 135 7.11 -11.83 5.85
CA ALA A 135 6.61 -11.71 4.49
C ALA A 135 7.01 -10.37 3.86
N LYS A 136 7.22 -10.40 2.54
CA LYS A 136 7.50 -9.23 1.70
C LYS A 136 6.27 -8.69 0.99
N THR A 137 5.15 -9.36 1.15
CA THR A 137 3.83 -8.98 0.66
C THR A 137 2.90 -8.77 1.83
N GLY A 138 1.81 -8.03 1.60
CA GLY A 138 0.81 -7.82 2.61
C GLY A 138 -0.28 -6.85 2.22
N ILE A 139 -1.07 -6.48 3.22
CA ILE A 139 -2.13 -5.48 3.11
C ILE A 139 -1.60 -4.12 3.51
N VAL A 140 -1.93 -3.09 2.75
CA VAL A 140 -1.82 -1.70 3.18
C VAL A 140 -3.20 -1.19 3.58
N LYS A 141 -3.30 -0.44 4.68
CA LYS A 141 -4.53 0.23 5.12
C LYS A 141 -4.34 1.73 5.09
N VAL A 142 -5.36 2.43 4.61
CA VAL A 142 -5.49 3.88 4.81
C VAL A 142 -6.07 4.08 6.21
N VAL A 143 -5.34 4.80 7.05
CA VAL A 143 -5.78 5.14 8.40
C VAL A 143 -6.98 6.09 8.28
N VAL A 144 -8.11 5.65 8.85
CA VAL A 144 -9.36 6.39 8.83
C VAL A 144 -9.17 7.71 9.57
N GLN A 145 -9.38 8.83 8.86
CA GLN A 145 -9.24 10.17 9.42
C GLN A 145 -9.93 11.21 8.55
N ASP A 146 -10.14 12.40 9.10
CA ASP A 146 -10.52 13.56 8.33
C ASP A 146 -9.28 14.37 7.92
N VAL A 147 -9.16 14.66 6.63
CA VAL A 147 -8.14 15.54 6.07
C VAL A 147 -8.71 16.93 5.95
N THR A 148 -8.01 17.92 6.50
CA THR A 148 -8.42 19.32 6.41
C THR A 148 -7.85 19.96 5.14
N LEU A 149 -8.71 20.62 4.37
CA LEU A 149 -8.37 21.41 3.18
C LEU A 149 -8.74 22.86 3.42
N THR A 150 -7.91 23.77 2.92
CA THR A 150 -8.12 25.21 3.04
C THR A 150 -8.55 25.80 1.69
N ARG A 151 -9.58 26.63 1.70
CA ARG A 151 -10.09 27.37 0.55
C ARG A 151 -9.26 28.62 0.29
N ALA A 152 -9.37 29.20 -0.89
CA ALA A 152 -8.72 30.46 -1.25
C ALA A 152 -9.11 31.62 -0.31
N ASN A 153 -10.32 31.59 0.26
CA ASN A 153 -10.79 32.56 1.26
C ASN A 153 -10.35 32.23 2.70
N LEU A 154 -9.42 31.29 2.88
CA LEU A 154 -8.85 30.82 4.16
C LEU A 154 -9.79 30.05 5.09
N THR A 155 -11.06 29.87 4.72
CA THR A 155 -11.93 28.92 5.42
C THR A 155 -11.51 27.48 5.13
N THR A 156 -11.87 26.54 5.99
CA THR A 156 -11.51 25.14 5.84
C THR A 156 -12.72 24.24 5.67
N PHE A 157 -12.49 23.04 5.17
CA PHE A 157 -13.43 21.92 5.18
C PHE A 157 -12.66 20.61 5.35
N LYS A 158 -13.40 19.55 5.61
CA LYS A 158 -12.84 18.22 5.85
C LYS A 158 -13.32 17.23 4.81
N ILE A 159 -12.42 16.33 4.43
CA ILE A 159 -12.73 15.16 3.63
C ILE A 159 -12.28 13.93 4.42
N GLY A 160 -13.21 13.04 4.73
CA GLY A 160 -12.87 11.78 5.37
C GLY A 160 -12.12 10.88 4.39
N ILE A 161 -11.06 10.21 4.82
CA ILE A 161 -10.35 9.21 4.03
C ILE A 161 -10.35 7.85 4.74
N SER A 162 -10.38 6.79 3.95
CA SER A 162 -10.30 5.39 4.38
C SER A 162 -9.94 4.52 3.19
N GLY A 163 -9.70 3.24 3.40
CA GLY A 163 -9.44 2.30 2.31
C GLY A 163 -8.35 1.30 2.62
N SER A 164 -8.00 0.52 1.62
CA SER A 164 -7.01 -0.55 1.73
C SER A 164 -6.54 -1.00 0.36
N GLY A 165 -5.52 -1.85 0.36
CA GLY A 165 -5.07 -2.57 -0.80
C GLY A 165 -3.92 -3.48 -0.45
N THR A 166 -3.02 -3.72 -1.39
CA THR A 166 -1.90 -4.65 -1.23
C THR A 166 -0.58 -3.96 -1.50
N TYR A 167 0.49 -4.48 -0.90
CA TYR A 167 1.85 -4.09 -1.21
C TYR A 167 2.72 -5.31 -1.48
N ASP A 168 3.77 -5.09 -2.26
CA ASP A 168 4.83 -6.06 -2.48
C ASP A 168 6.19 -5.35 -2.50
N GLU A 169 7.04 -5.68 -1.53
CA GLU A 169 8.38 -5.11 -1.38
C GLU A 169 9.32 -5.54 -2.52
N ASN A 170 9.05 -6.67 -3.20
CA ASN A 170 9.89 -7.17 -4.30
C ASN A 170 9.64 -6.39 -5.59
N THR A 171 8.38 -6.25 -5.98
CA THR A 171 7.98 -5.43 -7.14
C THR A 171 8.00 -3.94 -6.83
N LYS A 172 8.05 -3.58 -5.54
CA LYS A 172 8.00 -2.19 -5.04
C LYS A 172 6.74 -1.48 -5.50
N VAL A 173 5.61 -2.17 -5.46
CA VAL A 173 4.30 -1.63 -5.84
C VAL A 173 3.36 -1.69 -4.65
N ILE A 174 2.61 -0.60 -4.47
CA ILE A 174 1.40 -0.56 -3.66
C ILE A 174 0.23 -0.38 -4.63
N ASP A 175 -0.73 -1.28 -4.56
CA ASP A 175 -2.05 -1.14 -5.16
C ASP A 175 -3.01 -0.72 -4.05
N LEU A 176 -3.67 0.43 -4.20
CA LEU A 176 -4.44 1.05 -3.13
C LEU A 176 -5.79 1.55 -3.64
N GLU A 177 -6.86 1.26 -2.91
CA GLU A 177 -8.13 1.94 -3.09
C GLU A 177 -8.36 2.90 -1.93
N VAL A 178 -8.56 4.19 -2.24
CA VAL A 178 -8.84 5.23 -1.25
C VAL A 178 -10.29 5.69 -1.45
N LYS A 179 -11.07 5.57 -0.38
CA LYS A 179 -12.41 6.12 -0.29
C LYS A 179 -12.36 7.50 0.33
N PHE A 180 -12.90 8.48 -0.38
CA PHE A 180 -13.10 9.85 0.09
C PHE A 180 -14.56 10.03 0.48
N ASN A 181 -14.81 10.54 1.69
CA ASN A 181 -16.13 10.90 2.17
C ASN A 181 -16.33 12.40 2.06
N GLU A 182 -17.20 12.83 1.13
CA GLU A 182 -17.43 14.23 0.79
C GLU A 182 -18.72 14.78 1.38
N THR A 183 -19.36 14.07 2.32
CA THR A 183 -20.63 14.50 2.91
C THR A 183 -20.55 15.89 3.56
N ALA A 184 -19.38 16.28 4.06
CA ALA A 184 -19.14 17.60 4.67
C ALA A 184 -19.23 18.77 3.67
N ILE A 185 -19.15 18.50 2.36
CA ILE A 185 -19.32 19.48 1.29
C ILE A 185 -20.58 19.22 0.46
N GLY A 186 -21.52 18.42 0.98
CA GLY A 186 -22.77 18.06 0.29
C GLY A 186 -22.61 17.01 -0.81
N GLY A 187 -21.43 16.38 -0.93
CA GLY A 187 -21.17 15.29 -1.87
C GLY A 187 -21.49 13.90 -1.30
N THR A 188 -21.12 12.87 -2.06
CA THR A 188 -21.23 11.46 -1.64
C THR A 188 -19.86 10.89 -1.26
N SER A 189 -19.76 9.58 -1.08
CA SER A 189 -18.45 8.94 -1.07
C SER A 189 -18.01 8.58 -2.49
N GLN A 190 -16.72 8.72 -2.78
CA GLN A 190 -16.10 8.19 -4.00
C GLN A 190 -14.89 7.32 -3.66
N THR A 191 -14.66 6.28 -4.44
CA THR A 191 -13.50 5.39 -4.29
C THR A 191 -12.61 5.52 -5.52
N ILE A 192 -11.32 5.78 -5.30
CA ILE A 192 -10.33 5.99 -6.35
C ILE A 192 -9.19 5.01 -6.16
N LYS A 193 -8.75 4.38 -7.26
CA LYS A 193 -7.60 3.48 -7.28
C LYS A 193 -6.31 4.24 -7.50
N TYR A 194 -5.26 3.84 -6.78
CA TYR A 194 -3.92 4.39 -6.85
C TYR A 194 -2.89 3.28 -6.99
N LYS A 195 -1.81 3.60 -7.72
CA LYS A 195 -0.55 2.86 -7.67
C LYS A 195 0.52 3.76 -7.06
N ILE A 196 1.30 3.21 -6.13
CA ILE A 196 2.40 3.93 -5.47
C ILE A 196 3.67 3.08 -5.58
N SER A 197 4.80 3.72 -5.88
CA SER A 197 6.10 3.06 -5.94
C SER A 197 7.25 4.03 -5.61
N PRO A 198 8.36 3.57 -5.01
CA PRO A 198 9.57 4.38 -4.88
C PRO A 198 10.26 4.63 -6.24
N VAL A 199 9.86 3.93 -7.30
CA VAL A 199 10.43 4.06 -8.66
C VAL A 199 9.33 4.35 -9.68
N ALA A 200 9.71 4.87 -10.84
CA ALA A 200 8.76 5.10 -11.92
C ALA A 200 8.18 3.77 -12.43
N LEU A 201 6.86 3.71 -12.57
CA LEU A 201 6.17 2.57 -13.16
C LEU A 201 5.88 2.83 -14.64
N VAL A 202 5.98 1.77 -15.44
CA VAL A 202 5.45 1.74 -16.81
C VAL A 202 4.02 1.23 -16.72
N LEU A 203 3.06 2.12 -16.93
CA LEU A 203 1.63 1.83 -16.80
C LEU A 203 0.95 2.07 -18.15
N ASN A 204 0.09 1.12 -18.55
CA ASN A 204 -0.68 1.19 -19.79
C ASN A 204 -1.95 2.03 -19.64
#